data_AF-A0A6M0CY61-F1
#
_entry.id   AF-A0A6M0CY61-F1
#
_cell.length_a   1.000
_cell.length_b   1.000
_cell.length_c   1.000
_cell.angle_alpha   90.00
_cell.angle_beta   90.00
_cell.angle_gamma   90.00
#
_symmetry.space_group_name_H-M   'P 1'
#
loop_
_entity.id
_entity.type
_entity.pdbx_description
1 polymer ?
#
loop_
_entity_poly.entity_id
_entity_poly.type
_entity_poly.pdbx_seq_one_letter_code
_entity_poly.pdbx_strand_id
1 'polypeptide(L)'
;MGIILFIKRIKIAIETTDGPFGFMAEFSRNLNIIRGRNSSGKSTIVHSILYALGMEELLGAQNSDALTYVLKDHVEFDEEKHFVIRSMVIMELESNGKTITITRKIKEDGINPKLVEIQECAALTKGETAPILYRFLHDGGSAQIREGFYTYLENFLGLKLPMVPHTNGKQVKLYLQYIFAAMAIEQKRGWTDYIANLPYFGVKEARIKIVDFLVGTNVFEMDANRARLDHESVELNTAWQ
;
A
#
# COMPACT_ATOMS: atom_id res chain seq x y z
N MET A 1 7.63 14.62 -10.97
CA MET A 1 7.18 14.76 -9.57
C MET A 1 7.64 13.50 -8.84
N GLY A 2 8.59 13.59 -7.91
CA GLY A 2 9.15 12.40 -7.25
C GLY A 2 8.30 11.98 -6.06
N ILE A 3 8.07 10.69 -5.87
CA ILE A 3 7.48 10.17 -4.64
C ILE A 3 8.55 10.19 -3.56
N ILE A 4 8.32 10.96 -2.51
CA ILE A 4 9.22 11.04 -1.36
C ILE A 4 8.57 10.25 -0.23
N LEU A 5 8.98 9.00 -0.05
CA LEU A 5 8.53 8.15 1.04
C LEU A 5 9.76 7.57 1.74
N PHE A 6 9.82 7.73 3.05
CA PHE A 6 10.82 7.12 3.89
C PHE A 6 10.16 6.30 5.00
N ILE A 7 10.44 5.01 5.04
CA ILE A 7 10.03 4.14 6.14
C ILE A 7 11.07 4.34 7.25
N LYS A 8 10.68 4.93 8.39
CA LYS A 8 11.60 5.18 9.51
C LYS A 8 11.79 3.96 10.37
N ARG A 9 10.69 3.32 10.75
CA ARG A 9 10.68 2.21 11.71
C ARG A 9 9.51 1.29 11.45
N ILE A 10 9.70 0.00 11.69
CA ILE A 10 8.65 -1.00 11.71
C ILE A 10 8.69 -1.78 13.02
N LYS A 11 7.51 -2.09 13.55
CA LYS A 11 7.30 -3.02 14.66
C LYS A 11 6.25 -4.03 14.22
N ILE A 12 6.61 -5.30 14.23
CA ILE A 12 5.69 -6.43 14.10
C ILE A 12 5.51 -6.98 15.52
N ALA A 13 4.29 -6.92 16.04
CA ALA A 13 3.96 -7.43 17.37
C ALA A 13 3.04 -8.63 17.23
N ILE A 14 3.38 -9.72 17.93
CA ILE A 14 2.65 -10.98 17.91
C ILE A 14 2.46 -11.40 19.36
N GLU A 15 1.22 -11.50 19.80
CA GLU A 15 0.85 -12.04 21.10
C GLU A 15 0.43 -13.49 20.90
N THR A 16 1.03 -14.41 21.66
CA THR A 16 0.74 -15.84 21.59
C THR A 16 0.26 -16.38 22.94
N THR A 17 -0.14 -17.64 22.98
CA THR A 17 -0.52 -18.38 24.20
C THR A 17 0.56 -18.37 25.28
N ASP A 18 1.83 -18.30 24.89
CA ASP A 18 2.97 -18.54 25.77
C ASP A 18 3.90 -17.32 25.89
N GLY A 19 3.51 -16.19 25.29
CA GLY A 19 4.21 -14.91 25.43
C GLY A 19 4.27 -14.06 24.16
N PRO A 20 4.93 -12.89 24.24
CA PRO A 20 5.07 -12.01 23.10
C PRO A 20 6.22 -12.42 22.19
N PHE A 21 5.94 -12.47 20.89
CA PHE A 21 6.92 -12.53 19.81
C PHE A 21 6.87 -11.24 19.00
N GLY A 22 7.91 -10.99 18.22
CA GLY A 22 7.89 -9.83 17.34
C GLY A 22 9.22 -9.51 16.71
N PHE A 23 9.20 -8.42 15.97
CA PHE A 23 10.35 -7.87 15.30
C PHE A 23 10.27 -6.36 15.31
N MET A 24 11.40 -5.69 15.46
CA MET A 24 11.47 -4.24 15.35
C MET A 24 12.76 -3.86 14.64
N ALA A 25 12.65 -2.94 13.68
CA ALA A 25 13.80 -2.42 12.96
C ALA A 25 13.63 -0.94 12.66
N GLU A 26 14.74 -0.23 12.77
CA GLU A 26 14.91 1.12 12.26
C GLU A 26 15.62 1.05 10.90
N PHE A 27 15.19 1.89 9.97
CA PHE A 27 15.78 1.96 8.64
C PHE A 27 16.55 3.25 8.47
N SER A 28 17.68 3.17 7.79
CA SER A 28 18.42 4.33 7.30
C SER A 28 17.78 4.87 6.02
N ARG A 29 17.99 6.15 5.71
CA ARG A 29 17.53 6.75 4.43
C ARG A 29 18.24 6.21 3.20
N ASN A 30 19.37 5.53 3.41
CA ASN A 30 20.22 5.02 2.34
C ASN A 30 19.90 3.53 2.12
N LEU A 31 20.93 2.71 1.87
CA LEU A 31 20.78 1.28 1.66
C LEU A 31 20.55 0.56 3.00
N ASN A 32 19.48 -0.24 3.03
CA ASN A 32 19.19 -1.17 4.14
C ASN A 32 19.31 -2.61 3.63
N ILE A 33 20.06 -3.45 4.34
CA ILE A 33 20.27 -4.86 3.98
C ILE A 33 19.70 -5.75 5.09
N ILE A 34 18.66 -6.53 4.77
CA ILE A 34 18.11 -7.55 5.67
C ILE A 34 18.69 -8.90 5.28
N ARG A 35 19.54 -9.46 6.14
CA ARG A 35 20.17 -10.77 5.93
C ARG A 35 19.70 -11.77 6.98
N GLY A 36 19.44 -13.00 6.53
CA GLY A 36 18.98 -14.10 7.37
C GLY A 36 18.91 -15.40 6.58
N ARG A 37 18.85 -16.54 7.27
CA ARG A 37 18.72 -17.87 6.63
C ARG A 37 17.36 -18.02 5.94
N ASN A 38 17.22 -19.01 5.07
CA ASN A 38 15.89 -19.34 4.55
C ASN A 38 14.95 -19.66 5.73
N SER A 39 13.69 -19.27 5.58
CA SER A 39 12.67 -19.40 6.63
C SER A 39 12.92 -18.57 7.90
N SER A 40 13.87 -17.63 7.91
CA SER A 40 14.15 -16.76 9.07
C SER A 40 13.27 -15.50 9.16
N GLY A 41 12.14 -15.44 8.45
CA GLY A 41 11.23 -14.28 8.48
C GLY A 41 11.60 -13.08 7.59
N LYS A 42 12.59 -13.18 6.70
CA LYS A 42 12.96 -12.08 5.78
C LYS A 42 11.79 -11.60 4.93
N SER A 43 11.10 -12.54 4.27
CA SER A 43 9.93 -12.23 3.46
C SER A 43 8.79 -11.70 4.32
N THR A 44 8.67 -12.18 5.56
CA THR A 44 7.68 -11.67 6.53
C THR A 44 7.86 -10.17 6.76
N ILE A 45 9.09 -9.67 6.89
CA ILE A 45 9.33 -8.22 7.05
C ILE A 45 8.85 -7.44 5.81
N VAL A 46 9.20 -7.89 4.61
CA VAL A 46 8.79 -7.24 3.35
C VAL A 46 7.27 -7.29 3.17
N HIS A 47 6.65 -8.43 3.49
CA HIS A 47 5.20 -8.58 3.40
C HIS A 47 4.48 -7.71 4.42
N SER A 48 5.01 -7.61 5.64
CA SER A 48 4.51 -6.67 6.67
C SER A 48 4.63 -5.23 6.21
N ILE A 49 5.68 -4.87 5.46
CA ILE A 49 5.81 -3.52 4.90
C ILE A 49 4.68 -3.23 3.91
N LEU A 50 4.49 -4.12 2.92
CA LEU A 50 3.43 -3.97 1.93
C LEU A 50 2.05 -3.99 2.58
N TYR A 51 1.84 -4.85 3.57
CA TYR A 51 0.62 -4.91 4.34
C TYR A 51 0.34 -3.61 5.09
N ALA A 52 1.28 -3.05 5.85
CA ALA A 52 1.07 -1.76 6.52
C ALA A 52 0.69 -0.63 5.55
N LEU A 53 1.24 -0.66 4.33
CA LEU A 53 0.94 0.30 3.26
C LEU A 53 -0.37 0.02 2.51
N GLY A 54 -1.09 -1.07 2.79
CA GLY A 54 -2.29 -1.46 2.03
C GLY A 54 -1.99 -2.05 0.65
N MET A 55 -0.76 -2.49 0.42
CA MET A 55 -0.25 -2.97 -0.87
C MET A 55 -0.16 -4.49 -0.92
N GLU A 56 -0.82 -5.21 -0.01
CA GLU A 56 -0.70 -6.67 0.09
C GLU A 56 -1.23 -7.43 -1.15
N GLU A 57 -2.09 -6.80 -1.95
CA GLU A 57 -2.55 -7.36 -3.24
C GLU A 57 -1.39 -7.59 -4.22
N LEU A 58 -0.27 -6.87 -4.06
CA LEU A 58 0.97 -7.09 -4.82
C LEU A 58 1.66 -8.41 -4.45
N LEU A 59 1.23 -9.09 -3.39
CA LEU A 59 1.63 -10.45 -3.03
C LEU A 59 0.70 -11.51 -3.61
N GLY A 60 -0.40 -11.11 -4.24
CA GLY A 60 -1.38 -11.99 -4.88
C GLY A 60 -2.58 -12.40 -4.03
N ALA A 61 -2.78 -11.78 -2.86
CA ALA A 61 -3.94 -12.00 -1.99
C ALA A 61 -4.28 -10.73 -1.20
N GLN A 62 -5.43 -10.69 -0.54
CA GLN A 62 -5.85 -9.57 0.31
C GLN A 62 -5.70 -9.89 1.80
N ASN A 63 -5.55 -8.85 2.63
CA ASN A 63 -5.53 -8.95 4.09
C ASN A 63 -4.51 -9.99 4.62
N SER A 64 -4.90 -10.74 5.66
CA SER A 64 -4.08 -11.76 6.30
C SER A 64 -3.77 -12.95 5.39
N ASP A 65 -4.50 -13.15 4.29
CA ASP A 65 -4.24 -14.24 3.34
C ASP A 65 -2.92 -14.03 2.57
N ALA A 66 -2.52 -12.77 2.35
CA ALA A 66 -1.24 -12.42 1.76
C ALA A 66 -0.03 -12.64 2.69
N LEU A 67 -0.29 -12.83 3.98
CA LEU A 67 0.74 -12.91 5.01
C LEU A 67 1.13 -14.35 5.35
N THR A 68 2.37 -14.50 5.79
CA THR A 68 2.93 -15.79 6.24
C THR A 68 2.25 -16.29 7.52
N TYR A 69 2.17 -17.61 7.71
CA TYR A 69 1.49 -18.24 8.84
C TYR A 69 1.94 -17.72 10.22
N VAL A 70 3.22 -17.35 10.37
CA VAL A 70 3.79 -16.79 11.62
C VAL A 70 3.04 -15.56 12.14
N LEU A 71 2.35 -14.83 11.25
CA LEU A 71 1.60 -13.63 11.62
C LEU A 71 0.12 -13.91 11.93
N LYS A 72 -0.39 -15.13 11.74
CA LYS A 72 -1.83 -15.41 11.81
C LYS A 72 -2.21 -16.73 12.50
N ASP A 73 -1.29 -17.67 12.57
CA ASP A 73 -1.57 -19.02 13.07
C ASP A 73 -0.72 -19.35 14.30
N HIS A 74 0.58 -19.59 14.11
CA HIS A 74 1.49 -19.94 15.20
C HIS A 74 2.92 -19.47 14.89
N VAL A 75 3.70 -19.23 15.95
CA VAL A 75 5.14 -19.02 15.88
C VAL A 75 5.83 -20.32 16.29
N GLU A 76 6.79 -20.78 15.48
CA GLU A 76 7.64 -21.93 15.83
C GLU A 76 8.89 -21.41 16.55
N PHE A 77 9.05 -21.78 17.82
CA PHE A 77 10.18 -21.39 18.66
C PHE A 77 10.46 -22.48 19.70
N ASP A 78 11.74 -22.81 19.87
CA ASP A 78 12.21 -23.91 20.75
C ASP A 78 11.48 -25.25 20.52
N GLU A 79 11.31 -25.63 19.25
CA GLU A 79 10.60 -26.86 18.81
C GLU A 79 9.11 -26.93 19.18
N GLU A 80 8.56 -25.85 19.75
CA GLU A 80 7.15 -25.74 20.12
C GLU A 80 6.38 -24.76 19.22
N LYS A 81 5.07 -24.94 19.18
CA LYS A 81 4.14 -24.07 18.46
C LYS A 81 3.41 -23.16 19.44
N HIS A 82 3.68 -21.87 19.32
CA HIS A 82 3.09 -20.81 20.13
C HIS A 82 1.95 -20.18 19.32
N PHE A 83 0.68 -20.45 19.68
CA PHE A 83 -0.46 -20.06 18.86
C PHE A 83 -0.74 -18.56 18.97
N VAL A 84 -0.91 -17.89 17.83
CA VAL A 84 -1.14 -16.44 17.75
C VAL A 84 -2.54 -16.11 18.25
N ILE A 85 -2.62 -15.27 19.28
CA ILE A 85 -3.85 -14.68 19.79
C ILE A 85 -4.11 -13.35 19.10
N ARG A 86 -3.08 -12.49 19.04
CA ARG A 86 -3.16 -11.18 18.36
C ARG A 86 -1.90 -10.90 17.57
N SER A 87 -2.03 -10.16 16.48
CA SER A 87 -0.88 -9.70 15.71
C SER A 87 -1.17 -8.42 14.96
N MET A 88 -0.15 -7.55 14.86
CA MET A 88 -0.26 -6.26 14.21
C MET A 88 1.08 -5.79 13.63
N VAL A 89 1.01 -4.95 12.60
CA VAL A 89 2.15 -4.18 12.09
C VAL A 89 1.94 -2.73 12.45
N ILE A 90 2.96 -2.11 13.05
CA ILE A 90 3.04 -0.68 13.31
C ILE A 90 4.21 -0.14 12.51
N MET A 91 3.99 0.89 11.70
CA MET A 91 4.98 1.45 10.80
C MET A 91 5.01 2.97 10.89
N GLU A 92 6.19 3.53 11.13
CA GLU A 92 6.40 4.96 11.09
C GLU A 92 6.96 5.36 9.72
N LEU A 93 6.28 6.30 9.08
CA LEU A 93 6.56 6.80 7.73
C LEU A 93 6.82 8.29 7.76
N GLU A 94 7.66 8.76 6.85
CA GLU A 94 7.91 10.17 6.60
C GLU A 94 7.74 10.49 5.12
N SER A 95 7.04 11.59 4.85
CA SER A 95 6.88 12.14 3.51
C SER A 95 6.66 13.65 3.63
N ASN A 96 7.28 14.43 2.73
CA ASN A 96 7.07 15.88 2.64
C ASN A 96 7.21 16.62 4.00
N GLY A 97 8.17 16.20 4.83
CA GLY A 97 8.41 16.78 6.15
C GLY A 97 7.40 16.41 7.24
N LYS A 98 6.40 15.56 6.93
CA LYS A 98 5.41 15.05 7.88
C LYS A 98 5.77 13.62 8.28
N THR A 99 5.50 13.27 9.53
CA THR A 99 5.63 11.89 10.04
C THR A 99 4.27 11.37 10.47
N ILE A 100 3.96 10.14 10.08
CA ILE A 100 2.77 9.41 10.53
C ILE A 100 3.19 8.05 11.07
N THR A 101 2.40 7.50 11.98
CA THR A 101 2.48 6.11 12.42
C THR A 101 1.20 5.40 12.03
N ILE A 102 1.33 4.32 11.27
CA ILE A 102 0.24 3.47 10.80
C ILE A 102 0.24 2.19 11.62
N THR A 103 -0.92 1.80 12.14
CA THR A 103 -1.14 0.50 12.77
C THR A 103 -2.19 -0.28 11.97
N ARG A 104 -1.85 -1.49 11.56
CA ARG A 104 -2.78 -2.46 10.97
C ARG A 104 -2.76 -3.76 11.75
N LYS A 105 -3.93 -4.17 12.22
CA LYS A 105 -4.15 -5.43 12.94
C LYS A 105 -4.38 -6.56 11.93
N ILE A 106 -3.60 -7.64 12.08
CA ILE A 106 -3.61 -8.81 11.21
C ILE A 106 -4.60 -9.85 11.73
N LYS A 107 -4.49 -10.16 13.03
CA LYS A 107 -5.39 -11.06 13.76
C LYS A 107 -5.73 -10.39 15.08
N GLU A 108 -7.01 -10.10 15.28
CA GLU A 108 -7.54 -9.62 16.55
C GLU A 108 -9.06 -9.85 16.53
N ASP A 109 -9.60 -10.46 17.58
CA ASP A 109 -11.03 -10.75 17.63
C ASP A 109 -11.87 -9.47 17.60
N GLY A 110 -12.96 -9.48 16.83
CA GLY A 110 -13.83 -8.32 16.63
C GLY A 110 -13.26 -7.17 15.80
N ILE A 111 -12.03 -7.28 15.26
CA ILE A 111 -11.43 -6.23 14.41
C ILE A 111 -11.29 -6.70 12.97
N ASN A 112 -11.81 -5.87 12.05
CA ASN A 112 -11.66 -6.12 10.62
C ASN A 112 -10.23 -5.76 10.16
N PRO A 113 -9.50 -6.66 9.44
CA PRO A 113 -8.15 -6.39 8.95
C PRO A 113 -8.06 -5.27 7.89
N LYS A 114 -9.21 -4.79 7.39
CA LYS A 114 -9.31 -3.59 6.54
C LYS A 114 -9.23 -2.28 7.31
N LEU A 115 -9.30 -2.30 8.64
CA LEU A 115 -9.17 -1.10 9.45
C LEU A 115 -7.70 -0.67 9.52
N VAL A 116 -7.46 0.61 9.29
CA VAL A 116 -6.17 1.26 9.46
C VAL A 116 -6.30 2.35 10.50
N GLU A 117 -5.42 2.30 11.48
CA GLU A 117 -5.26 3.31 12.51
C GLU A 117 -4.07 4.20 12.13
N ILE A 118 -4.25 5.51 12.13
CA ILE A 118 -3.20 6.47 11.77
C ILE A 118 -3.06 7.49 12.88
N GLN A 119 -1.83 7.70 13.34
CA GLN A 119 -1.46 8.82 14.20
C GLN A 119 -0.52 9.74 13.46
N GLU A 120 -0.81 11.03 13.42
CA GLU A 120 0.03 12.03 12.75
C GLU A 120 1.21 12.47 13.63
N CYS A 121 2.01 11.52 14.09
CA CYS A 121 3.17 11.74 14.94
C CYS A 121 4.21 10.61 14.82
N ALA A 122 5.38 10.83 15.42
CA ALA A 122 6.47 9.87 15.49
C ALA A 122 6.34 8.94 16.72
N ALA A 123 5.33 8.09 16.73
CA ALA A 123 5.01 7.26 17.90
C ALA A 123 6.07 6.17 18.18
N LEU A 124 6.73 5.63 17.15
CA LEU A 124 7.74 4.57 17.34
C LEU A 124 9.13 5.12 17.67
N THR A 125 9.52 6.24 17.07
CA THR A 125 10.88 6.80 17.27
C THR A 125 10.96 7.78 18.42
N LYS A 126 9.89 8.54 18.71
CA LYS A 126 9.88 9.57 19.76
C LYS A 126 8.89 9.30 20.90
N GLY A 127 8.02 8.30 20.78
CA GLY A 127 6.97 8.04 21.77
C GLY A 127 5.90 9.14 21.80
N GLU A 128 5.77 9.92 20.73
CA GLU A 128 4.73 10.94 20.61
C GLU A 128 3.34 10.29 20.50
N THR A 129 2.30 11.03 20.89
CA THR A 129 0.92 10.59 20.76
C THR A 129 0.10 11.65 20.04
N ALA A 130 -0.75 11.20 19.12
CA ALA A 130 -1.76 12.02 18.45
C ALA A 130 -3.11 11.28 18.44
N PRO A 131 -4.24 11.99 18.23
CA PRO A 131 -5.54 11.36 18.02
C PRO A 131 -5.48 10.32 16.89
N ILE A 132 -6.17 9.20 17.09
CA ILE A 132 -6.20 8.12 16.09
C ILE A 132 -7.23 8.47 15.02
N LEU A 133 -6.79 8.48 13.76
CA LEU A 133 -7.63 8.56 12.59
C LEU A 133 -7.88 7.15 12.06
N TYR A 134 -9.15 6.74 12.02
CA TYR A 134 -9.55 5.46 11.45
C TYR A 134 -9.85 5.61 9.96
N ARG A 135 -9.28 4.73 9.14
CA ARG A 135 -9.50 4.66 7.68
C ARG A 135 -9.72 3.21 7.26
N PHE A 136 -10.36 3.00 6.12
CA PHE A 136 -10.60 1.65 5.57
C PHE A 136 -9.94 1.46 4.20
N LEU A 137 -9.60 0.22 3.89
CA LEU A 137 -9.02 -0.23 2.62
C LEU A 137 -9.87 -1.32 1.97
N HIS A 138 -9.59 -1.58 0.69
CA HIS A 138 -10.22 -2.61 -0.17
C HIS A 138 -11.72 -2.49 -0.42
N ASP A 139 -12.46 -1.73 0.38
CA ASP A 139 -13.88 -1.45 0.12
C ASP A 139 -14.04 -0.28 -0.86
N GLY A 140 -15.23 -0.22 -1.46
CA GLY A 140 -15.61 0.85 -2.39
C GLY A 140 -15.41 2.23 -1.77
N GLY A 141 -14.80 3.14 -2.52
CA GLY A 141 -14.51 4.49 -2.04
C GLY A 141 -13.18 4.64 -1.28
N SER A 142 -12.45 3.56 -0.97
CA SER A 142 -11.17 3.63 -0.23
C SER A 142 -10.09 4.52 -0.87
N ALA A 143 -10.20 4.81 -2.18
CA ALA A 143 -9.35 5.72 -2.94
C ALA A 143 -10.06 6.99 -3.45
N GLN A 144 -11.28 7.26 -3.00
CA GLN A 144 -12.13 8.35 -3.50
C GLN A 144 -12.64 9.26 -2.38
N ILE A 145 -13.01 8.69 -1.22
CA ILE A 145 -13.59 9.45 -0.10
C ILE A 145 -12.55 9.69 1.00
N ARG A 146 -12.85 10.64 1.88
CA ARG A 146 -11.95 11.07 2.95
C ARG A 146 -11.64 9.97 3.96
N GLU A 147 -12.60 9.09 4.22
CA GLU A 147 -12.51 7.95 5.13
C GLU A 147 -11.73 6.76 4.52
N GLY A 148 -11.40 6.84 3.23
CA GLY A 148 -10.58 5.87 2.52
C GLY A 148 -9.10 6.02 2.84
N PHE A 149 -8.43 4.89 3.09
CA PHE A 149 -7.00 4.86 3.40
C PHE A 149 -6.12 5.28 2.22
N TYR A 150 -6.45 4.85 1.00
CA TYR A 150 -5.66 5.23 -0.18
C TYR A 150 -5.77 6.72 -0.49
N THR A 151 -6.94 7.33 -0.25
CA THR A 151 -7.11 8.80 -0.33
C THR A 151 -6.19 9.51 0.66
N TYR A 152 -6.14 9.03 1.91
CA TYR A 152 -5.24 9.59 2.93
C TYR A 152 -3.77 9.45 2.53
N LEU A 153 -3.35 8.24 2.14
CA LEU A 153 -1.97 7.94 1.80
C LEU A 153 -1.50 8.73 0.56
N GLU A 154 -2.35 8.86 -0.47
CA GLU A 154 -2.08 9.70 -1.64
C GLU A 154 -1.81 11.16 -1.24
N ASN A 155 -2.67 11.73 -0.39
CA ASN A 155 -2.51 13.10 0.10
C ASN A 155 -1.26 13.26 0.97
N PHE A 156 -0.95 12.29 1.83
CA PHE A 156 0.26 12.28 2.64
C PHE A 156 1.53 12.31 1.78
N LEU A 157 1.53 11.49 0.71
CA LEU A 157 2.61 11.43 -0.28
C LEU A 157 2.67 12.66 -1.20
N GLY A 158 1.64 13.50 -1.17
CA GLY A 158 1.51 14.67 -2.05
C GLY A 158 1.25 14.29 -3.50
N LEU A 159 0.69 13.11 -3.75
CA LEU A 159 0.43 12.61 -5.11
C LEU A 159 -0.89 13.14 -5.66
N LYS A 160 -0.97 13.24 -6.98
CA LYS A 160 -2.20 13.51 -7.73
C LYS A 160 -2.36 12.46 -8.81
N LEU A 161 -3.04 11.36 -8.49
CA LEU A 161 -3.18 10.26 -9.43
C LEU A 161 -4.18 10.62 -10.54
N PRO A 162 -3.84 10.40 -11.82
CA PRO A 162 -4.67 10.80 -12.95
C PRO A 162 -5.90 9.90 -13.11
N MET A 163 -6.87 10.36 -13.89
CA MET A 163 -7.97 9.53 -14.37
C MET A 163 -7.51 8.72 -15.59
N VAL A 164 -7.88 7.45 -15.64
CA VAL A 164 -7.47 6.49 -16.67
C VAL A 164 -8.66 5.67 -17.18
N PRO A 165 -8.64 5.25 -18.45
CA PRO A 165 -9.73 4.49 -19.04
C PRO A 165 -9.83 3.09 -18.42
N HIS A 166 -11.04 2.76 -17.97
CA HIS A 166 -11.42 1.44 -17.49
C HIS A 166 -11.95 0.57 -18.64
N THR A 167 -11.90 -0.75 -18.48
CA THR A 167 -12.34 -1.74 -19.49
C THR A 167 -13.82 -1.61 -19.83
N ASN A 168 -14.65 -1.20 -18.86
CA ASN A 168 -16.08 -0.91 -19.07
C ASN A 168 -16.38 0.46 -19.72
N GLY A 169 -15.36 1.18 -20.20
CA GLY A 169 -15.50 2.47 -20.88
C GLY A 169 -15.62 3.69 -19.96
N LYS A 170 -15.74 3.51 -18.64
CA LYS A 170 -15.71 4.62 -17.68
C LYS A 170 -14.28 5.08 -17.42
N GLN A 171 -14.13 6.28 -16.86
CA GLN A 171 -12.87 6.76 -16.30
C GLN A 171 -12.78 6.36 -14.82
N VAL A 172 -11.63 5.87 -14.38
CA VAL A 172 -11.33 5.56 -12.97
C VAL A 172 -10.03 6.24 -12.56
N LYS A 173 -9.87 6.52 -11.27
CA LYS A 173 -8.61 7.05 -10.76
C LYS A 173 -7.54 5.96 -10.85
N LEU A 174 -6.33 6.31 -11.28
CA LEU A 174 -5.19 5.39 -11.27
C LEU A 174 -4.95 4.93 -9.82
N TYR A 175 -4.81 3.62 -9.63
CA TYR A 175 -4.73 3.02 -8.30
C TYR A 175 -3.34 3.23 -7.70
N LEU A 176 -3.26 3.61 -6.43
CA LEU A 176 -1.97 3.82 -5.74
C LEU A 176 -1.14 2.53 -5.72
N GLN A 177 -1.80 1.38 -5.59
CA GLN A 177 -1.18 0.05 -5.66
C GLN A 177 -0.37 -0.16 -6.94
N TYR A 178 -0.82 0.38 -8.07
CA TYR A 178 -0.10 0.28 -9.34
C TYR A 178 1.22 1.07 -9.32
N ILE A 179 1.25 2.20 -8.62
CA ILE A 179 2.47 2.98 -8.43
C ILE A 179 3.45 2.20 -7.55
N PHE A 180 2.97 1.59 -6.46
CA PHE A 180 3.80 0.76 -5.58
C PHE A 180 4.26 -0.54 -6.25
N ALA A 181 3.52 -1.08 -7.22
CA ALA A 181 3.93 -2.25 -8.01
C ALA A 181 5.22 -2.00 -8.81
N ALA A 182 5.51 -0.74 -9.17
CA ALA A 182 6.78 -0.35 -9.79
C ALA A 182 7.93 -0.16 -8.78
N MET A 183 7.63 -0.03 -7.49
CA MET A 183 8.61 0.23 -6.44
C MET A 183 8.97 -1.01 -5.63
N ALA A 184 8.09 -2.02 -5.62
CA ALA A 184 8.28 -3.26 -4.89
C ALA A 184 8.53 -4.43 -5.85
N ILE A 185 9.73 -4.99 -5.79
CA ILE A 185 10.10 -6.21 -6.53
C ILE A 185 10.12 -7.37 -5.53
N GLU A 186 9.20 -8.32 -5.69
CA GLU A 186 9.07 -9.47 -4.79
C GLU A 186 9.79 -10.72 -5.31
N GLN A 187 10.16 -11.64 -4.41
CA GLN A 187 11.07 -12.74 -4.72
C GLN A 187 10.52 -13.79 -5.68
N LYS A 188 9.21 -14.10 -5.72
CA LYS A 188 8.69 -15.21 -6.53
C LYS A 188 8.55 -14.83 -8.01
N ARG A 189 7.96 -13.68 -8.31
CA ARG A 189 7.66 -13.22 -9.68
C ARG A 189 8.51 -12.04 -10.15
N GLY A 190 9.19 -11.34 -9.25
CA GLY A 190 9.98 -10.16 -9.58
C GLY A 190 11.21 -10.44 -10.45
N TRP A 191 11.64 -11.71 -10.56
CA TRP A 191 12.73 -12.11 -11.46
C TRP A 191 12.30 -12.28 -12.92
N THR A 192 11.00 -12.52 -13.17
CA THR A 192 10.52 -12.82 -14.51
C THR A 192 10.15 -11.59 -15.30
N ASP A 193 9.72 -10.52 -14.63
CA ASP A 193 9.24 -9.30 -15.29
C ASP A 193 9.23 -8.10 -14.31
N TYR A 194 9.34 -6.88 -14.85
CA TYR A 194 9.20 -5.65 -14.09
C TYR A 194 7.71 -5.29 -13.96
N ILE A 195 7.23 -5.01 -12.74
CA ILE A 195 5.79 -4.84 -12.43
C ILE A 195 5.00 -6.15 -12.67
N ALA A 196 5.61 -7.30 -12.36
CA ALA A 196 5.05 -8.62 -12.66
C ALA A 196 3.69 -8.90 -11.99
N ASN A 197 3.50 -8.45 -10.75
CA ASN A 197 2.30 -8.75 -9.96
C ASN A 197 1.40 -7.53 -9.83
N LEU A 198 0.52 -7.34 -10.82
CA LEU A 198 -0.50 -6.31 -10.82
C LEU A 198 -1.86 -6.91 -10.45
N PRO A 199 -2.53 -6.40 -9.41
CA PRO A 199 -3.93 -6.74 -9.18
C PRO A 199 -4.78 -6.27 -10.36
N TYR A 200 -5.81 -7.03 -10.70
CA TYR A 200 -6.69 -6.66 -11.81
C TYR A 200 -7.77 -5.69 -11.35
N PHE A 201 -7.59 -4.40 -11.67
CA PHE A 201 -8.60 -3.36 -11.43
C PHE A 201 -9.26 -2.83 -12.70
N GLY A 202 -9.16 -3.57 -13.81
CA GLY A 202 -9.83 -3.22 -15.06
C GLY A 202 -9.31 -1.94 -15.75
N VAL A 203 -8.12 -1.45 -15.41
CA VAL A 203 -7.46 -0.36 -16.15
C VAL A 203 -6.81 -0.92 -17.42
N LYS A 204 -7.09 -0.32 -18.58
CA LYS A 204 -6.46 -0.71 -19.86
C LYS A 204 -4.98 -0.32 -19.84
N GLU A 205 -4.12 -1.22 -20.33
CA GLU A 205 -2.68 -0.97 -20.47
C GLU A 205 -2.01 -0.43 -19.19
N ALA A 206 -2.38 -0.98 -18.04
CA ALA A 206 -1.99 -0.46 -16.72
C ALA A 206 -0.48 -0.18 -16.58
N ARG A 207 0.39 -1.04 -17.14
CA ARG A 207 1.85 -0.86 -17.10
C ARG A 207 2.32 0.40 -17.82
N ILE A 208 1.75 0.70 -18.98
CA ILE A 208 2.06 1.92 -19.74
C ILE A 208 1.65 3.13 -18.91
N LYS A 209 0.43 3.10 -18.32
CA LYS A 209 -0.05 4.20 -17.46
C LYS A 209 0.79 4.39 -16.20
N ILE A 210 1.32 3.31 -15.60
CA ILE A 210 2.24 3.43 -14.47
C ILE A 210 3.52 4.15 -14.89
N VAL A 211 4.13 3.73 -16.00
CA VAL A 211 5.37 4.32 -16.51
C VAL A 211 5.17 5.79 -16.89
N ASP A 212 4.09 6.10 -17.62
CA ASP A 212 3.72 7.48 -17.99
C ASP A 212 3.63 8.37 -16.75
N PHE A 213 2.95 7.89 -15.70
CA PHE A 213 2.78 8.64 -14.46
C PHE A 213 4.12 8.87 -13.75
N LEU A 214 4.95 7.83 -13.63
CA LEU A 214 6.23 7.91 -12.93
C LEU A 214 7.24 8.80 -13.65
N VAL A 215 7.27 8.73 -14.99
CA VAL A 215 8.13 9.60 -15.83
C VAL A 215 7.59 11.03 -15.84
N GLY A 216 6.30 11.23 -15.61
CA GLY A 216 5.66 12.54 -15.64
C GLY A 216 5.40 13.03 -17.07
N THR A 217 4.98 12.12 -17.95
CA THR A 217 4.56 12.50 -19.31
C THR A 217 3.24 13.27 -19.25
N ASN A 218 2.99 14.12 -20.24
CA ASN A 218 1.74 14.88 -20.36
C ASN A 218 0.60 14.07 -21.02
N VAL A 219 0.78 12.75 -21.20
CA VAL A 219 -0.15 11.88 -21.93
C VAL A 219 -1.56 11.93 -21.34
N PHE A 220 -1.69 11.89 -20.02
CA PHE A 220 -3.01 11.95 -19.36
C PHE A 220 -3.73 13.27 -19.60
N GLU A 221 -3.01 14.38 -19.55
CA GLU A 221 -3.57 15.71 -19.80
C GLU A 221 -3.95 15.88 -21.28
N MET A 222 -3.11 15.39 -22.18
CA MET A 222 -3.39 15.39 -23.62
C MET A 222 -4.60 14.53 -23.96
N ASP A 223 -4.70 13.32 -23.42
CA ASP A 223 -5.84 12.42 -23.62
C ASP A 223 -7.15 13.05 -23.10
N ALA A 224 -7.11 13.66 -21.91
CA ALA A 224 -8.26 14.35 -21.33
C ALA A 224 -8.68 15.57 -22.17
N ASN A 225 -7.71 16.38 -22.62
CA ASN A 225 -7.98 17.53 -23.47
C ASN A 225 -8.54 17.12 -24.83
N ARG A 226 -8.00 16.07 -25.43
CA ARG A 226 -8.51 15.52 -26.69
C ARG A 226 -9.95 15.06 -26.54
N ALA A 227 -10.27 14.28 -25.50
CA ALA A 227 -11.64 13.82 -25.25
C ALA A 227 -12.63 14.98 -25.05
N ARG A 228 -12.21 16.05 -24.36
CA ARG A 228 -13.02 17.28 -24.22
C ARG A 228 -13.27 17.96 -25.56
N LEU A 229 -12.23 18.16 -26.36
CA LEU A 229 -12.33 18.80 -27.68
C LEU A 229 -13.17 17.98 -28.65
N ASP A 230 -13.06 16.66 -28.63
CA ASP A 230 -13.88 15.76 -29.44
C ASP A 230 -15.36 15.88 -29.07
N HIS A 231 -15.68 16.00 -27.77
CA HIS A 231 -17.05 16.21 -27.30
C HIS A 231 -17.61 17.58 -27.73
N GLU A 232 -16.85 18.66 -27.53
CA GLU A 232 -17.22 20.01 -27.97
C GLU A 232 -17.43 20.08 -29.49
N SER A 233 -16.61 19.37 -30.26
CA SER A 233 -16.77 19.29 -31.72
C SER A 233 -18.11 18.65 -32.12
N VAL A 234 -18.57 17.63 -31.40
CA VAL A 234 -19.86 16.97 -31.67
C VAL A 234 -21.03 17.90 -31.32
N GLU A 235 -20.95 18.59 -30.17
CA GLU A 235 -21.97 19.55 -29.74
C GLU A 235 -22.10 20.71 -30.73
N LEU A 236 -20.98 21.32 -31.15
CA LEU A 236 -20.98 22.40 -32.12
C LEU A 236 -21.56 21.97 -33.47
N ASN A 237 -21.21 20.77 -33.94
CA ASN A 237 -21.75 20.24 -35.20
C ASN A 237 -23.27 20.02 -35.11
N THR A 238 -23.76 19.56 -33.96
CA THR A 238 -25.20 19.36 -33.73
C THR A 238 -25.93 20.70 -33.63
N ALA A 239 -25.33 21.71 -33.01
CA ALA A 239 -25.90 23.05 -32.88
C ALA A 239 -25.93 23.85 -34.20
N TRP A 240 -25.10 23.47 -35.18
CA TRP A 240 -25.06 24.08 -36.51
C TRP A 240 -26.11 23.50 -37.48
N GLN A 241 -26.72 22.35 -37.15
CA GLN A 241 -27.82 21.75 -37.91
C GLN A 241 -29.17 22.34 -37.49
#